data_AF-A0A843L1N7-F1
#
_entry.id   AF-A0A843L1N7-F1
#
_cell.length_a   1.000
_cell.length_b   1.000
_cell.length_c   1.000
_cell.angle_alpha   90.00
_cell.angle_beta   90.00
_cell.angle_gamma   90.00
#
_symmetry.space_group_name_H-M   'P 1'
#
loop_
_entity.id
_entity.type
_entity.pdbx_description
1 polymer ?
#
loop_
_entity_poly.entity_id
_entity_poly.type
_entity_poly.pdbx_seq_one_letter_code
_entity_poly.pdbx_strand_id
1 'polypeptide(L)'
;MIDTLRTGDLVRYTVNGKTALTGVYITERDGMAVIKLESGYNIGASPEKIEFIERPAARPPAAAAAVAQNPDLPELAILSTGGTIASRVDYRTGAVMSQFSAADILRAIPELSGIARYRDRQIASILSEDMQPALWQNLARAIYDEILAGVEGVIVTHGTDTMAYSAAAVRFMLRTPVPIVFVGAQRSADRPSSDNAMNALCSAAAATSDLGEVAVVMHATTNDDRCAIHRAARVRKMHTSRRDAFQSIGIE
;
A
#
# COMPACT_ATOMS: atom_id res chain seq x y z
N MET A 1 19.10 -14.62 32.75
CA MET A 1 18.78 -14.60 31.32
C MET A 1 17.48 -13.83 31.18
N ILE A 2 17.54 -12.54 30.80
CA ILE A 2 16.33 -11.80 30.45
C ILE A 2 15.87 -12.42 29.14
N ASP A 3 14.77 -13.15 29.20
CA ASP A 3 14.11 -13.67 28.02
C ASP A 3 13.83 -12.47 27.10
N THR A 4 14.38 -12.46 25.88
CA THR A 4 14.31 -11.28 25.01
C THR A 4 12.85 -10.93 24.76
N LEU A 5 12.41 -9.76 25.23
CA LEU A 5 11.04 -9.27 25.00
C LEU A 5 10.76 -9.26 23.50
N ARG A 6 9.56 -9.68 23.12
CA ARG A 6 9.09 -9.74 21.73
C ARG A 6 7.85 -8.88 21.58
N THR A 7 7.68 -8.29 20.40
CA THR A 7 6.47 -7.56 20.04
C THR A 7 5.22 -8.41 20.36
N GLY A 8 4.29 -7.85 21.12
CA GLY A 8 3.09 -8.53 21.57
C GLY A 8 3.16 -9.13 22.98
N ASP A 9 4.34 -9.19 23.60
CA ASP A 9 4.49 -9.62 24.99
C ASP A 9 3.72 -8.68 25.93
N LEU A 10 2.96 -9.27 26.87
CA LEU A 10 2.34 -8.51 27.94
C LEU A 10 3.39 -8.21 29.00
N VAL A 11 3.53 -6.94 29.35
CA VAL A 11 4.55 -6.47 30.27
C VAL A 11 3.96 -5.57 31.35
N ARG A 12 4.63 -5.52 32.49
CA ARG A 12 4.36 -4.59 33.58
C ARG A 12 5.49 -3.56 33.63
N TYR A 13 5.13 -2.31 33.83
CA TYR A 13 6.05 -1.21 34.03
C TYR A 13 5.68 -0.44 35.31
N THR A 14 6.68 -0.17 36.16
CA THR A 14 6.47 0.54 37.42
C THR A 14 6.89 2.00 37.31
N VAL A 15 5.91 2.92 37.40
CA VAL A 15 6.14 4.37 37.44
C VAL A 15 6.54 4.78 38.86
N ASN A 16 7.73 5.39 39.01
CA ASN A 16 8.23 5.97 40.25
C ASN A 16 8.16 5.03 41.48
N GLY A 17 8.28 3.73 41.27
CA GLY A 17 8.21 2.71 42.34
C GLY A 17 6.84 2.59 43.03
N LYS A 18 5.77 3.20 42.49
CA LYS A 18 4.46 3.29 43.19
C LYS A 18 3.27 2.83 42.36
N THR A 19 3.29 3.04 41.04
CA THR A 19 2.15 2.68 40.18
C THR A 19 2.61 1.66 39.15
N ALA A 20 2.07 0.44 39.23
CA ALA A 20 2.26 -0.57 38.20
C ALA A 20 1.25 -0.35 37.08
N LEU A 21 1.74 -0.16 35.87
CA LEU A 21 0.96 -0.12 34.64
C LEU A 21 1.22 -1.40 33.86
N THR A 22 0.17 -1.93 33.24
CA THR A 22 0.28 -3.07 32.33
C THR A 22 0.08 -2.59 30.90
N GLY A 23 0.81 -3.21 29.98
CA GLY A 23 0.70 -2.91 28.56
C GLY A 23 1.36 -3.95 27.69
N VAL A 24 1.27 -3.75 26.39
CA VAL A 24 1.86 -4.63 25.38
C VAL A 24 3.18 -4.04 24.91
N TYR A 25 4.26 -4.81 24.99
CA TYR A 25 5.53 -4.41 24.41
C TYR A 25 5.43 -4.35 22.88
N ILE A 26 5.80 -3.21 22.30
CA ILE A 26 5.70 -2.94 20.87
C ILE A 26 7.06 -3.15 20.19
N THR A 27 8.06 -2.40 20.61
CA THR A 27 9.43 -2.42 20.07
C THR A 27 10.37 -1.74 21.05
N GLU A 28 11.67 -1.86 20.83
CA GLU A 28 12.66 -0.93 21.38
C GLU A 28 12.98 0.15 20.34
N ARG A 29 13.13 1.39 20.79
CA ARG A 29 13.54 2.52 19.96
C ARG A 29 14.38 3.48 20.81
N ASP A 30 15.54 3.86 20.29
CA ASP A 30 16.47 4.79 20.96
C ASP A 30 16.83 4.35 22.40
N GLY A 31 16.99 3.05 22.62
CA GLY A 31 17.31 2.45 23.94
C GLY A 31 16.14 2.42 24.94
N MET A 32 14.94 2.81 24.50
CA MET A 32 13.73 2.80 25.30
C MET A 32 12.76 1.75 24.77
N ALA A 33 12.19 0.98 25.66
CA ALA A 33 11.13 0.06 25.31
C ALA A 33 9.80 0.82 25.19
N VAL A 34 9.11 0.58 24.07
CA VAL A 34 7.82 1.19 23.75
C VAL A 34 6.72 0.24 24.20
N ILE A 35 5.88 0.70 25.12
CA ILE A 35 4.77 -0.08 25.68
C ILE A 35 3.46 0.60 25.30
N LYS A 36 2.49 -0.18 24.81
CA LYS A 36 1.12 0.27 24.60
C LYS A 36 0.27 -0.08 25.81
N LEU A 37 -0.21 0.94 26.52
CA LEU A 37 -1.07 0.79 27.69
C LEU A 37 -2.48 0.33 27.28
N GLU A 38 -3.26 -0.16 28.25
CA GLU A 38 -4.68 -0.51 28.04
C GLU A 38 -5.52 0.69 27.57
N SER A 39 -5.13 1.92 27.92
CA SER A 39 -5.75 3.15 27.42
C SER A 39 -5.55 3.37 25.92
N GLY A 40 -4.67 2.60 25.27
CA GLY A 40 -4.30 2.72 23.87
C GLY A 40 -3.11 3.66 23.60
N TYR A 41 -2.63 4.39 24.60
CA TYR A 41 -1.46 5.27 24.48
C TYR A 41 -0.15 4.47 24.50
N ASN A 42 0.82 4.93 23.72
CA ASN A 42 2.19 4.42 23.76
C ASN A 42 3.04 5.25 24.74
N ILE A 43 3.83 4.59 25.58
CA ILE A 43 4.83 5.22 26.46
C ILE A 43 6.22 4.64 26.20
N GLY A 44 7.25 5.44 26.45
CA GLY A 44 8.64 4.97 26.51
C GLY A 44 9.04 4.67 27.94
N ALA A 45 9.59 3.49 28.18
CA ALA A 45 10.08 3.05 29.49
C ALA A 45 11.50 2.49 29.38
N SER A 46 12.30 2.72 30.42
CA SER A 46 13.63 2.11 30.55
C SER A 46 13.47 0.58 30.56
N PRO A 47 14.16 -0.20 29.69
CA PRO A 47 13.98 -1.65 29.61
C PRO A 47 14.17 -2.38 30.95
N GLU A 48 15.07 -1.88 31.81
CA GLU A 48 15.31 -2.39 33.16
C GLU A 48 14.11 -2.30 34.13
N LYS A 49 13.11 -1.47 33.81
CA LYS A 49 11.90 -1.27 34.62
C LYS A 49 10.71 -2.07 34.09
N ILE A 50 10.96 -2.93 33.11
CA ILE A 50 9.93 -3.74 32.46
C ILE A 50 10.03 -5.17 32.95
N GLU A 51 8.92 -5.66 33.47
CA GLU A 51 8.74 -7.04 33.87
C GLU A 51 7.89 -7.75 32.82
N PHE A 52 8.39 -8.86 32.27
CA PHE A 52 7.60 -9.74 31.42
C PHE A 52 6.49 -10.40 32.26
N ILE A 53 5.24 -10.38 31.78
CA ILE A 53 4.12 -11.07 32.40
C ILE A 53 3.84 -12.37 31.68
N GLU A 54 3.47 -12.28 30.40
CA GLU A 54 3.15 -13.43 29.57
C GLU A 54 3.33 -13.12 28.08
N ARG A 55 3.40 -14.18 27.28
CA ARG A 55 3.38 -14.10 25.83
C ARG A 55 2.06 -14.68 25.36
N PRO A 56 1.07 -13.84 25.01
CA PRO A 56 -0.20 -14.32 24.49
C PRO A 56 0.04 -15.19 23.26
N ALA A 57 -0.70 -16.31 23.15
CA ALA A 57 -0.66 -17.12 21.94
C ALA A 57 -1.03 -16.25 20.72
N ALA A 58 -0.29 -16.40 19.63
CA ALA A 58 -0.60 -15.71 18.39
C ALA A 58 -2.02 -16.11 17.97
N ARG A 59 -2.95 -15.15 18.00
CA ARG A 59 -4.29 -15.38 17.46
C ARG A 59 -4.13 -15.47 15.94
N PRO A 60 -4.49 -16.60 15.32
CA PRO A 60 -4.44 -16.68 13.86
C PRO A 60 -5.28 -15.54 13.29
N PRO A 61 -4.83 -14.89 12.20
CA PRO A 61 -5.64 -13.88 11.54
C PRO A 61 -7.01 -14.49 11.25
N ALA A 62 -8.07 -13.72 11.52
CA ALA A 62 -9.41 -14.17 11.19
C ALA A 62 -9.44 -14.56 9.71
N ALA A 63 -9.92 -15.77 9.41
CA ALA A 63 -10.04 -16.22 8.03
C ALA A 63 -10.85 -15.19 7.26
N ALA A 64 -10.21 -14.54 6.29
CA ALA A 64 -10.88 -13.53 5.49
C ALA A 64 -11.95 -14.22 4.64
N ALA A 65 -13.15 -13.65 4.63
CA ALA A 65 -14.21 -14.13 3.75
C ALA A 65 -13.73 -14.08 2.29
N ALA A 66 -14.07 -15.11 1.51
CA ALA A 66 -13.81 -15.13 0.08
C ALA A 66 -14.57 -13.97 -0.58
N VAL A 67 -13.88 -13.19 -1.41
CA VAL A 67 -14.52 -12.14 -2.21
C VAL A 67 -14.95 -12.75 -3.53
N ALA A 68 -16.26 -12.86 -3.74
CA ALA A 68 -16.81 -13.27 -5.02
C ALA A 68 -16.63 -12.14 -6.04
N GLN A 69 -16.16 -12.48 -7.24
CA GLN A 69 -15.99 -11.53 -8.34
C GLN A 69 -16.96 -11.89 -9.46
N ASN A 70 -17.52 -10.87 -10.13
CA ASN A 70 -18.44 -11.09 -11.23
C ASN A 70 -17.67 -11.56 -12.48
N PRO A 71 -17.93 -12.76 -13.02
CA PRO A 71 -17.23 -13.26 -14.21
C PRO A 71 -17.54 -12.48 -15.49
N ASP A 72 -18.65 -11.74 -15.53
CA ASP A 72 -19.08 -10.95 -16.70
C ASP A 72 -18.37 -9.59 -16.80
N LEU A 73 -17.59 -9.21 -15.79
CA LEU A 73 -16.81 -7.98 -15.78
C LEU A 73 -15.43 -8.16 -16.44
N PRO A 74 -14.85 -7.07 -16.98
CA PRO A 74 -13.55 -7.13 -17.60
C PRO A 74 -12.47 -7.58 -16.61
N GLU A 75 -11.46 -8.29 -17.10
CA GLU A 75 -10.37 -8.78 -16.25
C GLU A 75 -9.18 -7.83 -16.24
N LEU A 76 -8.83 -7.34 -15.05
CA LEU A 76 -7.65 -6.52 -14.81
C LEU A 76 -6.62 -7.27 -13.96
N ALA A 77 -5.33 -7.02 -14.23
CA ALA A 77 -4.26 -7.46 -13.34
C ALA A 77 -3.86 -6.33 -12.38
N ILE A 78 -3.70 -6.63 -11.09
CA ILE A 78 -3.07 -5.74 -10.12
C ILE A 78 -1.66 -6.25 -9.83
N LEU A 79 -0.65 -5.50 -10.27
CA LEU A 79 0.75 -5.80 -10.02
C LEU A 79 1.28 -4.92 -8.88
N SER A 80 1.67 -5.53 -7.78
CA SER A 80 2.19 -4.79 -6.63
C SER A 80 3.71 -4.72 -6.64
N THR A 81 4.25 -3.50 -6.55
CA THR A 81 5.68 -3.25 -6.28
C THR A 81 5.92 -2.78 -4.84
N GLY A 82 4.87 -2.80 -4.02
CA GLY A 82 4.74 -2.06 -2.78
C GLY A 82 3.74 -0.91 -2.92
N GLY A 83 3.97 0.15 -2.14
CA GLY A 83 3.11 1.33 -2.12
C GLY A 83 1.95 1.23 -1.13
N THR A 84 1.35 2.39 -0.87
CA THR A 84 0.41 2.64 0.22
C THR A 84 -1.04 2.32 -0.11
N ILE A 85 -1.38 1.94 -1.35
CA ILE A 85 -2.78 1.73 -1.79
C ILE A 85 -3.50 0.68 -0.93
N ALA A 86 -2.77 -0.36 -0.53
CA ALA A 86 -3.28 -1.51 0.19
C ALA A 86 -2.47 -1.74 1.47
N SER A 87 -2.38 -0.74 2.34
CA SER A 87 -1.74 -0.90 3.65
C SER A 87 -2.79 -0.83 4.76
N ARG A 88 -2.71 -1.71 5.75
CA ARG A 88 -3.58 -1.75 6.93
C ARG A 88 -2.75 -1.62 8.20
N VAL A 89 -3.20 -0.81 9.15
CA VAL A 89 -2.61 -0.81 10.50
C VAL A 89 -3.26 -1.91 11.35
N ASP A 90 -2.44 -2.77 11.95
CA ASP A 90 -2.82 -3.58 13.09
C ASP A 90 -2.85 -2.66 14.32
N TYR A 91 -4.04 -2.24 14.74
CA TYR A 91 -4.21 -1.35 15.88
C TYR A 91 -3.74 -1.97 17.22
N ARG A 92 -3.53 -3.28 17.31
CA ARG A 92 -3.03 -3.91 18.54
C ARG A 92 -1.52 -3.72 18.69
N THR A 93 -0.78 -3.86 17.60
CA THR A 93 0.69 -3.72 17.56
C THR A 93 1.15 -2.35 17.07
N GLY A 94 0.27 -1.57 16.44
CA GLY A 94 0.62 -0.35 15.71
C GLY A 94 1.36 -0.61 14.39
N ALA A 95 1.57 -1.87 14.00
CA ALA A 95 2.30 -2.23 12.81
C ALA A 95 1.47 -1.96 11.55
N VAL A 96 2.10 -1.40 10.51
CA VAL A 96 1.51 -1.32 9.18
C VAL A 96 1.80 -2.63 8.44
N MET A 97 0.75 -3.37 8.12
CA MET A 97 0.79 -4.56 7.30
C MET A 97 0.40 -4.19 5.88
N SER A 98 1.23 -4.55 4.90
CA SER A 98 0.84 -4.48 3.50
C SER A 98 -0.12 -5.62 3.16
N GLN A 99 -1.25 -5.26 2.57
CA GLN A 99 -2.22 -6.13 1.96
C GLN A 99 -1.84 -6.32 0.49
N PHE A 100 -1.59 -7.56 0.08
CA PHE A 100 -1.06 -7.82 -1.26
C PHE A 100 -2.04 -8.53 -2.18
N SER A 101 -3.07 -9.20 -1.63
CA SER A 101 -4.02 -9.95 -2.46
C SER A 101 -5.12 -9.04 -3.04
N ALA A 102 -5.62 -9.37 -4.22
CA ALA A 102 -6.79 -8.71 -4.80
C ALA A 102 -7.98 -8.78 -3.85
N ALA A 103 -8.16 -9.90 -3.15
CA ALA A 103 -9.21 -10.07 -2.15
C ALA A 103 -9.08 -9.10 -0.97
N ASP A 104 -7.85 -8.75 -0.54
CA ASP A 104 -7.66 -7.73 0.48
C ASP A 104 -8.03 -6.34 -0.03
N ILE A 105 -7.60 -6.00 -1.24
CA ILE A 105 -7.88 -4.71 -1.87
C ILE A 105 -9.38 -4.53 -2.06
N LEU A 106 -10.08 -5.57 -2.55
CA LEU A 106 -11.54 -5.55 -2.72
C LEU A 106 -12.28 -5.47 -1.38
N ARG A 107 -11.74 -6.05 -0.30
CA ARG A 107 -12.33 -5.86 1.05
C ARG A 107 -12.15 -4.45 1.57
N ALA A 108 -11.03 -3.81 1.22
CA ALA A 108 -10.75 -2.43 1.61
C ALA A 108 -11.52 -1.42 0.76
N ILE A 109 -11.75 -1.72 -0.52
CA ILE A 109 -12.43 -0.86 -1.50
C ILE A 109 -13.46 -1.70 -2.28
N PRO A 110 -14.61 -2.03 -1.67
CA PRO A 110 -15.63 -2.91 -2.28
C PRO A 110 -16.18 -2.41 -3.62
N GLU A 111 -16.16 -1.09 -3.85
CA GLU A 111 -16.65 -0.46 -5.07
C GLU A 111 -15.89 -0.91 -6.32
N LEU A 112 -14.64 -1.39 -6.17
CA LEU A 112 -13.87 -1.98 -7.27
C LEU A 112 -14.57 -3.20 -7.87
N SER A 113 -15.29 -3.99 -7.06
CA SER A 113 -16.03 -5.18 -7.54
C SER A 113 -17.14 -4.85 -8.54
N GLY A 114 -17.54 -3.58 -8.66
CA GLY A 114 -18.48 -3.11 -9.68
C GLY A 114 -17.84 -2.69 -11.00
N ILE A 115 -16.50 -2.58 -11.07
CA ILE A 115 -15.77 -2.07 -12.24
C ILE A 115 -15.16 -3.22 -13.04
N ALA A 116 -14.46 -4.14 -12.36
CA ALA A 116 -13.74 -5.23 -12.98
C ALA A 116 -13.65 -6.44 -12.06
N ARG A 117 -13.18 -7.57 -12.61
CA ARG A 117 -12.59 -8.66 -11.84
C ARG A 117 -11.07 -8.54 -11.87
N TYR A 118 -10.43 -8.88 -10.77
CA TYR A 118 -9.02 -8.64 -10.51
C TYR A 118 -8.30 -9.95 -10.19
N ARG A 119 -7.14 -10.13 -10.80
CA ARG A 119 -6.11 -11.04 -10.31
C ARG A 119 -4.90 -10.26 -9.85
N ASP A 120 -4.26 -10.69 -8.77
CA ASP A 120 -3.07 -10.04 -8.24
C ASP A 120 -1.81 -10.84 -8.50
N ARG A 121 -0.70 -10.11 -8.64
CA ARG A 121 0.64 -10.69 -8.64
C ARG A 121 1.60 -9.72 -7.95
N GLN A 122 2.22 -10.20 -6.88
CA GLN A 122 3.26 -9.43 -6.20
C GLN A 122 4.58 -9.53 -6.98
N ILE A 123 5.11 -8.38 -7.38
CA ILE A 123 6.39 -8.26 -8.09
C ILE A 123 7.51 -7.92 -7.11
N ALA A 124 7.23 -7.00 -6.18
CA ALA A 124 8.13 -6.60 -5.12
C ALA A 124 7.33 -6.03 -3.95
N SER A 125 7.99 -5.86 -2.79
CA SER A 125 7.46 -5.13 -1.65
C SER A 125 8.56 -4.22 -1.09
N ILE A 126 8.79 -3.10 -1.78
CA ILE A 126 9.85 -2.15 -1.44
C ILE A 126 9.30 -0.73 -1.31
N LEU A 127 10.08 0.15 -0.67
CA LEU A 127 9.83 1.59 -0.74
C LEU A 127 10.20 2.06 -2.16
N SER A 128 9.50 3.09 -2.66
CA SER A 128 9.78 3.60 -4.02
C SER A 128 11.19 4.16 -4.16
N GLU A 129 11.78 4.67 -3.08
CA GLU A 129 13.16 5.15 -3.03
C GLU A 129 14.21 4.05 -3.26
N ASP A 130 13.87 2.79 -2.98
CA ASP A 130 14.72 1.63 -3.23
C ASP A 130 14.53 1.02 -4.64
N MET A 131 13.69 1.64 -5.47
CA MET A 131 13.38 1.12 -6.80
C MET A 131 14.61 1.20 -7.72
N GLN A 132 14.90 0.10 -8.43
CA GLN A 132 16.07 -0.02 -9.29
C GLN A 132 15.71 -0.45 -10.72
N PRO A 133 16.56 -0.15 -11.73
CA PRO A 133 16.29 -0.54 -13.12
C PRO A 133 16.05 -2.04 -13.35
N ALA A 134 16.68 -2.92 -12.56
CA ALA A 134 16.43 -4.37 -12.63
C ALA A 134 14.98 -4.72 -12.27
N LEU A 135 14.38 -4.02 -11.29
CA LEU A 135 12.99 -4.20 -10.92
C LEU A 135 12.04 -3.65 -12.00
N TRP A 136 12.40 -2.58 -12.71
CA TRP A 136 11.62 -2.12 -13.87
C TRP A 136 11.54 -3.18 -14.97
N GLN A 137 12.64 -3.91 -15.23
CA GLN A 137 12.63 -5.00 -16.19
C GLN A 137 11.73 -6.16 -15.75
N ASN A 138 11.79 -6.53 -14.46
CA ASN A 138 10.92 -7.58 -13.91
C ASN A 138 9.44 -7.18 -13.97
N LEU A 139 9.14 -5.92 -13.63
CA LEU A 139 7.81 -5.35 -13.75
C LEU A 139 7.33 -5.37 -15.20
N ALA A 140 8.14 -4.91 -16.16
CA ALA A 140 7.77 -4.91 -17.57
C ALA A 140 7.50 -6.32 -18.12
N ARG A 141 8.31 -7.31 -17.74
CA ARG A 141 8.06 -8.73 -18.08
C ARG A 141 6.74 -9.23 -17.49
N ALA A 142 6.50 -8.94 -16.21
CA ALA A 142 5.25 -9.35 -15.57
C ALA A 142 4.02 -8.71 -16.23
N ILE A 143 4.07 -7.40 -16.52
CA ILE A 143 3.00 -6.71 -17.26
C ILE A 143 2.76 -7.39 -18.61
N TYR A 144 3.83 -7.70 -19.35
CA TYR A 144 3.73 -8.38 -20.63
C TYR A 144 3.09 -9.77 -20.51
N ASP A 145 3.47 -10.56 -19.50
CA ASP A 145 2.86 -11.87 -19.22
C ASP A 145 1.35 -11.73 -18.97
N GLU A 146 0.93 -10.73 -18.16
CA GLU A 146 -0.48 -10.52 -17.86
C GLU A 146 -1.28 -10.19 -19.13
N ILE A 147 -0.74 -9.32 -19.98
CA ILE A 147 -1.33 -8.94 -21.27
C ILE A 147 -1.48 -10.17 -22.18
N LEU A 148 -0.46 -11.02 -22.26
CA LEU A 148 -0.54 -12.27 -23.04
C LEU A 148 -1.58 -13.24 -22.47
N ALA A 149 -1.78 -13.22 -21.16
CA ALA A 149 -2.83 -13.97 -20.48
C ALA A 149 -4.21 -13.30 -20.55
N GLY A 150 -4.39 -12.32 -21.43
CA GLY A 150 -5.69 -11.82 -21.88
C GLY A 150 -6.37 -10.80 -20.98
N VAL A 151 -5.63 -10.12 -20.09
CA VAL A 151 -6.21 -9.01 -19.31
C VAL A 151 -6.52 -7.82 -20.23
N GLU A 152 -7.59 -7.11 -19.91
CA GLU A 152 -8.04 -5.93 -20.63
C GLU A 152 -7.35 -4.65 -20.14
N GLY A 153 -6.58 -4.74 -19.06
CA GLY A 153 -5.75 -3.66 -18.53
C GLY A 153 -4.93 -4.11 -17.31
N VAL A 154 -3.91 -3.32 -16.99
CA VAL A 154 -3.00 -3.59 -15.87
C VAL A 154 -2.92 -2.38 -14.96
N ILE A 155 -3.12 -2.59 -13.66
CA ILE A 155 -2.92 -1.60 -12.61
C ILE A 155 -1.62 -1.95 -11.87
N VAL A 156 -0.70 -1.01 -11.77
CA VAL A 156 0.55 -1.16 -11.02
C VAL A 156 0.48 -0.32 -9.75
N THR A 157 0.44 -0.96 -8.59
CA THR A 157 0.56 -0.24 -7.30
C THR A 157 2.02 0.08 -7.04
N HIS A 158 2.31 1.35 -6.78
CA HIS A 158 3.67 1.85 -6.65
C HIS A 158 3.79 2.93 -5.56
N GLY A 159 4.95 3.03 -4.92
CA GLY A 159 5.26 4.14 -4.03
C GLY A 159 5.43 5.45 -4.81
N THR A 160 4.98 6.57 -4.25
CA THR A 160 4.79 7.80 -5.05
C THR A 160 6.10 8.50 -5.45
N ASP A 161 7.21 8.29 -4.75
CA ASP A 161 8.40 9.13 -4.95
C ASP A 161 9.08 8.89 -6.30
N THR A 162 9.13 7.64 -6.73
CA THR A 162 9.77 7.24 -8.00
C THR A 162 8.79 6.73 -9.05
N MET A 163 7.48 6.77 -8.78
CA MET A 163 6.44 6.25 -9.69
C MET A 163 6.53 6.83 -11.11
N ALA A 164 6.81 8.12 -11.24
CA ALA A 164 6.97 8.78 -12.54
C ALA A 164 8.14 8.19 -13.37
N TYR A 165 9.24 7.80 -12.71
CA TYR A 165 10.40 7.18 -13.35
C TYR A 165 10.07 5.75 -13.79
N SER A 166 9.46 4.94 -12.92
CA SER A 166 9.04 3.58 -13.25
C SER A 166 8.03 3.55 -14.40
N ALA A 167 7.05 4.45 -14.40
CA ALA A 167 6.07 4.58 -15.48
C ALA A 167 6.74 4.94 -16.81
N ALA A 168 7.69 5.88 -16.79
CA ALA A 168 8.47 6.24 -17.98
C ALA A 168 9.32 5.07 -18.49
N ALA A 169 9.99 4.34 -17.59
CA ALA A 169 10.80 3.17 -17.96
C ALA A 169 9.94 2.10 -18.66
N VAL A 170 8.80 1.73 -18.06
CA VAL A 170 7.88 0.75 -18.65
C VAL A 170 7.31 1.23 -19.98
N ARG A 171 6.99 2.53 -20.12
CA ARG A 171 6.50 3.11 -21.38
C ARG A 171 7.46 2.91 -22.55
N PHE A 172 8.76 2.92 -22.31
CA PHE A 172 9.77 2.68 -23.35
C PHE A 172 10.10 1.20 -23.54
N MET A 173 9.90 0.36 -22.53
CA MET A 173 10.12 -1.09 -22.60
C MET A 173 8.99 -1.83 -23.32
N LEU A 174 7.75 -1.34 -23.21
CA LEU A 174 6.55 -2.01 -23.72
C LEU A 174 5.81 -1.16 -24.75
N ARG A 175 5.31 -1.84 -25.79
CA ARG A 175 4.15 -1.41 -26.56
C ARG A 175 2.96 -2.19 -26.03
N THR A 176 1.86 -1.51 -25.76
CA THR A 176 0.69 -2.14 -25.14
C THR A 176 -0.56 -1.86 -25.97
N PRO A 177 -1.41 -2.88 -26.23
CA PRO A 177 -2.73 -2.68 -26.81
C PRO A 177 -3.78 -2.30 -25.75
N VAL A 178 -3.46 -2.49 -24.47
CA VAL A 178 -4.35 -2.26 -23.32
C VAL A 178 -3.77 -1.21 -22.37
N PRO A 179 -4.57 -0.59 -21.49
CA PRO A 179 -4.06 0.38 -20.53
C PRO A 179 -3.10 -0.24 -19.51
N ILE A 180 -2.00 0.46 -19.22
CA ILE A 180 -1.11 0.16 -18.10
C ILE A 180 -1.11 1.38 -17.17
N VAL A 181 -1.78 1.28 -16.03
CA VAL A 181 -2.01 2.40 -15.11
C VAL A 181 -1.18 2.24 -13.85
N PHE A 182 -0.23 3.14 -13.64
CA PHE A 182 0.48 3.30 -12.37
C PHE A 182 -0.34 4.12 -11.40
N VAL A 183 -0.41 3.66 -10.14
CA VAL A 183 -1.18 4.31 -9.09
C VAL A 183 -0.48 4.19 -7.73
N GLY A 184 -0.66 5.21 -6.90
CA GLY A 184 -0.21 5.23 -5.50
C GLY A 184 -1.15 6.06 -4.62
N ALA A 185 -0.78 6.29 -3.37
CA ALA A 185 -1.48 7.21 -2.49
C ALA A 185 -0.48 8.11 -1.75
N GLN A 186 -0.76 9.41 -1.70
CA GLN A 186 0.05 10.39 -0.96
C GLN A 186 -0.20 10.28 0.55
N ARG A 187 -1.38 9.85 0.95
CA ARG A 187 -1.76 9.60 2.34
C ARG A 187 -1.89 8.10 2.55
N SER A 188 -1.29 7.60 3.62
CA SER A 188 -1.32 6.18 3.99
C SER A 188 -2.76 5.63 4.05
N ALA A 189 -2.98 4.42 3.51
CA ALA A 189 -4.31 3.78 3.42
C ALA A 189 -4.98 3.50 4.76
N ASP A 190 -4.23 3.46 5.86
CA ASP A 190 -4.78 3.30 7.20
C ASP A 190 -5.54 4.53 7.70
N ARG A 191 -5.36 5.68 7.04
CA ARG A 191 -6.02 6.93 7.42
C ARG A 191 -7.38 7.04 6.73
N PRO A 192 -8.46 7.40 7.46
CA PRO A 192 -9.77 7.64 6.84
C PRO A 192 -9.77 8.71 5.74
N SER A 193 -8.82 9.64 5.79
CA SER A 193 -8.63 10.67 4.77
C SER A 193 -7.69 10.25 3.64
N SER A 194 -7.40 8.96 3.47
CA SER A 194 -6.50 8.50 2.41
C SER A 194 -7.09 8.79 1.03
N ASP A 195 -6.21 9.09 0.07
CA ASP A 195 -6.53 9.19 -1.34
C ASP A 195 -6.52 7.82 -2.06
N ASN A 196 -6.21 6.73 -1.35
CA ASN A 196 -6.05 5.40 -1.94
C ASN A 196 -7.30 4.88 -2.64
N ALA A 197 -8.47 5.00 -2.02
CA ALA A 197 -9.72 4.44 -2.52
C ALA A 197 -10.11 5.10 -3.84
N MET A 198 -10.12 6.43 -3.86
CA MET A 198 -10.44 7.18 -5.06
C MET A 198 -9.40 6.98 -6.16
N ASN A 199 -8.10 7.00 -5.83
CA ASN A 199 -7.05 6.72 -6.83
C ASN A 199 -7.24 5.32 -7.43
N ALA A 200 -7.50 4.29 -6.62
CA ALA A 200 -7.73 2.93 -7.10
C ALA A 200 -8.97 2.81 -8.00
N LEU A 201 -10.09 3.45 -7.62
CA LEU A 201 -11.32 3.46 -8.43
C LEU A 201 -11.11 4.15 -9.78
N CYS A 202 -10.48 5.33 -9.77
CA CYS A 202 -10.11 6.04 -10.99
C CYS A 202 -9.16 5.21 -11.86
N SER A 203 -8.18 4.53 -11.26
CA SER A 203 -7.24 3.68 -11.98
C SER A 203 -7.90 2.45 -12.59
N ALA A 204 -8.86 1.83 -11.89
CA ALA A 204 -9.65 0.75 -12.44
C ALA A 204 -10.50 1.22 -13.63
N ALA A 205 -11.19 2.36 -13.51
CA ALA A 205 -11.96 2.93 -14.60
C ALA A 205 -11.08 3.30 -15.82
N ALA A 206 -9.88 3.85 -15.58
CA ALA A 206 -8.92 4.11 -16.64
C ALA A 206 -8.36 2.81 -17.25
N ALA A 207 -8.17 1.77 -16.43
CA ALA A 207 -7.68 0.48 -16.89
C ALA A 207 -8.69 -0.33 -17.72
N THR A 208 -9.99 -0.02 -17.60
CA THR A 208 -11.06 -0.57 -18.44
C THR A 208 -11.35 0.28 -19.70
N SER A 209 -10.63 1.38 -19.91
CA SER A 209 -10.83 2.26 -21.07
C SER A 209 -10.12 1.76 -22.33
N ASP A 210 -10.29 2.45 -23.44
CA ASP A 210 -9.59 2.20 -24.72
C ASP A 210 -8.16 2.80 -24.76
N LEU A 211 -7.62 3.21 -23.61
CA LEU A 211 -6.31 3.82 -23.47
C LEU A 211 -5.17 2.82 -23.76
N GLY A 212 -4.69 2.73 -25.00
CA GLY A 212 -3.55 1.90 -25.38
C GLY A 212 -2.17 2.44 -24.99
N GLU A 213 -1.99 2.98 -23.77
CA GLU A 213 -0.71 3.52 -23.30
C GLU A 213 -0.42 3.27 -21.82
N VAL A 214 0.82 3.58 -21.42
CA VAL A 214 1.21 3.63 -20.01
C VAL A 214 0.87 5.01 -19.46
N ALA A 215 0.16 5.05 -18.34
CA ALA A 215 -0.26 6.27 -17.67
C ALA A 215 -0.03 6.21 -16.16
N VAL A 216 -0.02 7.37 -15.51
CA VAL A 216 -0.11 7.53 -14.05
C VAL A 216 -1.47 8.14 -13.74
N VAL A 217 -2.21 7.54 -12.82
CA VAL A 217 -3.50 8.06 -12.35
C VAL A 217 -3.39 8.43 -10.87
N MET A 218 -3.65 9.70 -10.58
CA MET A 218 -3.64 10.28 -9.24
C MET A 218 -4.71 11.38 -9.17
N HIS A 219 -5.00 11.89 -7.99
CA HIS A 219 -5.87 13.05 -7.81
C HIS A 219 -5.48 14.23 -8.71
N ALA A 220 -6.47 14.86 -9.36
CA ALA A 220 -6.25 16.07 -10.15
C ALA A 220 -6.26 17.34 -9.29
N THR A 221 -6.94 17.29 -8.14
CA THR A 221 -7.09 18.41 -7.21
C THR A 221 -6.82 17.95 -5.77
N THR A 222 -6.90 18.88 -4.82
CA THR A 222 -6.82 18.51 -3.39
C THR A 222 -8.10 17.88 -2.86
N ASN A 223 -9.20 17.93 -3.63
CA ASN A 223 -10.51 17.40 -3.27
C ASN A 223 -10.69 15.97 -3.78
N ASP A 224 -11.61 15.24 -3.16
CA ASP A 224 -12.07 13.93 -3.63
C ASP A 224 -13.13 14.09 -4.75
N ASP A 225 -12.77 14.81 -5.83
CA ASP A 225 -13.69 15.17 -6.93
C ASP A 225 -13.38 14.47 -8.26
N ARG A 226 -12.12 14.46 -8.69
CA ARG A 226 -11.67 13.77 -9.90
C ARG A 226 -10.18 13.42 -9.86
N CYS A 227 -9.83 12.40 -10.63
CA CYS A 227 -8.44 12.06 -10.90
C CYS A 227 -7.98 12.59 -12.24
N ALA A 228 -6.68 12.77 -12.41
CA ALA A 228 -6.04 13.06 -13.68
C ALA A 228 -5.37 11.81 -14.22
N ILE A 229 -5.46 11.61 -15.54
CA ILE A 229 -4.75 10.56 -16.27
C ILE A 229 -3.56 11.23 -16.94
N HIS A 230 -2.35 10.94 -16.47
CA HIS A 230 -1.13 11.53 -16.98
C HIS A 230 -0.40 10.53 -17.87
N ARG A 231 -0.09 10.93 -19.11
CA ARG A 231 0.76 10.13 -20.00
C ARG A 231 2.12 9.87 -19.35
N ALA A 232 2.56 8.62 -19.33
CA ALA A 232 3.90 8.26 -18.86
C ALA A 232 4.99 8.98 -19.67
N ALA A 233 6.13 9.24 -19.03
CA ALA A 233 7.21 10.11 -19.54
C ALA A 233 6.86 11.59 -19.75
N ARG A 234 5.62 12.01 -19.44
CA ARG A 234 5.21 13.43 -19.39
C ARG A 234 4.63 13.81 -18.03
N VAL A 235 4.90 13.03 -16.99
CA VAL A 235 4.39 13.24 -15.63
C VAL A 235 5.53 13.42 -14.64
N ARG A 236 5.34 14.30 -13.66
CA ARG A 236 6.30 14.51 -12.55
C ARG A 236 5.56 14.75 -11.24
N LYS A 237 6.11 14.22 -10.13
CA LYS A 237 5.71 14.58 -8.77
C LYS A 237 6.30 15.97 -8.45
N MET A 238 5.45 17.00 -8.47
CA MET A 238 5.79 18.41 -8.30
C MET A 238 5.59 18.91 -6.86
N HIS A 239 4.92 18.14 -6.00
CA HIS A 239 4.73 18.47 -4.60
C HIS A 239 5.09 17.28 -3.70
N THR A 240 5.59 17.57 -2.51
CA THR A 240 6.09 16.54 -1.58
C THR A 240 4.97 15.72 -0.93
N SER A 241 3.81 16.33 -0.65
CA SER A 241 2.72 15.72 0.14
C SER A 241 1.28 15.94 -0.33
N ARG A 242 1.04 16.80 -1.33
CA ARG A 242 -0.33 17.12 -1.76
C ARG A 242 -0.91 15.97 -2.57
N ARG A 243 -2.22 15.75 -2.52
CA ARG A 243 -2.90 14.72 -3.33
C ARG A 243 -2.71 14.96 -4.83
N ASP A 244 -2.80 16.22 -5.26
CA ASP A 244 -2.53 16.69 -6.63
C ASP A 244 -1.04 16.91 -6.94
N ALA A 245 -0.15 16.16 -6.29
CA ALA A 245 1.29 16.29 -6.47
C ALA A 245 1.75 15.96 -7.89
N PHE A 246 1.05 15.09 -8.62
CA PHE A 246 1.44 14.69 -9.97
C PHE A 246 0.88 15.67 -11.01
N GLN A 247 1.76 16.15 -11.89
CA GLN A 247 1.44 17.13 -12.92
C GLN A 247 1.99 16.66 -14.27
N SER A 248 1.23 16.93 -15.33
CA SER A 248 1.70 16.72 -16.70
C SER A 248 2.61 17.88 -17.11
N ILE A 249 3.79 17.59 -17.65
CA ILE A 249 4.84 18.58 -17.96
C ILE A 249 5.16 18.55 -19.46
N GLY A 250 5.27 19.74 -20.07
CA GLY A 250 5.67 19.89 -21.47
C GLY A 250 4.67 19.27 -22.44
N ILE A 251 3.39 19.58 -22.24
CA ILE A 251 2.24 19.15 -23.04
C ILE A 251 1.65 20.29 -23.89
N GLU A 252 2.35 21.42 -23.95
CA GLU A 252 2.07 22.54 -24.87
C GLU A 252 2.58 22.25 -26.28
#